data_AF-A0A1D2M933-F1
#
_entry.id   AF-A0A1D2M933-F1
#
_cell.length_a   1.000
_cell.length_b   1.000
_cell.length_c   1.000
_cell.angle_alpha   90.00
_cell.angle_beta   90.00
_cell.angle_gamma   90.00
#
_symmetry.space_group_name_H-M   'P 1'
#
loop_
_entity.id
_entity.type
_entity.pdbx_description
1 polymer ?
#
loop_
_entity_poly.entity_id
_entity_poly.type
_entity_poly.pdbx_seq_one_letter_code
_entity_poly.pdbx_strand_id
1 'polypeptide(L)'
;MYYCILTNFNITVLSCVEMSPSVFVGRTVIGESMTVAFQDEVKVEFKEPIQTNLTYIGKLTIEMLIIREMVFQDFPRETAIGREILENGLQSDFEIIAEDDSRFKCNKVFLAGCSKALAGMLEMDCKETKEKAMKLGMSGKGVEALLKFIYLSNVDDPMEHPRVALELMEVGNQYDILGLEKTMKDIFLGQRYDWFDIDTAVLLYNWTLKVEGNEDLKWKAIQVFKSNLGDLEGSVEFDKLMKEFPQAAKKFITLCFASYH
;
A
#
# COMPACT_ATOMS: atom_id res chain seq x y z
N MET A 1 -1.73 -7.13 5.00
CA MET A 1 -2.61 -8.06 4.27
C MET A 1 -2.55 -9.43 4.92
N TYR A 2 -3.71 -10.05 5.18
CA TYR A 2 -3.81 -11.35 5.85
C TYR A 2 -4.68 -12.29 5.01
N TYR A 3 -4.32 -13.57 4.95
CA TYR A 3 -5.12 -14.62 4.29
C TYR A 3 -5.61 -15.58 5.36
N CYS A 4 -6.93 -15.67 5.53
CA CYS A 4 -7.57 -16.16 6.76
C CYS A 4 -7.97 -17.63 6.72
N ILE A 5 -7.70 -18.35 7.82
CA ILE A 5 -7.75 -19.81 7.89
C ILE A 5 -8.35 -20.28 9.22
N LEU A 6 -9.21 -21.30 9.13
CA LEU A 6 -10.09 -21.74 10.21
C LEU A 6 -9.93 -23.21 10.55
N THR A 7 -10.03 -23.49 11.86
CA THR A 7 -10.37 -24.81 12.41
C THR A 7 -11.37 -24.62 13.56
N ASN A 8 -12.42 -25.44 13.54
CA ASN A 8 -13.46 -25.61 14.58
C ASN A 8 -14.29 -24.36 14.98
N PHE A 9 -15.56 -24.28 14.55
CA PHE A 9 -16.75 -24.29 15.42
C PHE A 9 -18.06 -24.30 14.59
N ASN A 10 -19.21 -24.41 15.27
CA ASN A 10 -20.54 -24.46 14.63
C ASN A 10 -20.91 -23.15 13.91
N ILE A 11 -21.61 -23.28 12.79
CA ILE A 11 -22.08 -22.15 11.98
C ILE A 11 -23.12 -21.34 12.76
N THR A 12 -22.77 -20.09 13.09
CA THR A 12 -23.71 -18.97 13.13
C THR A 12 -23.24 -17.98 12.07
N VAL A 13 -24.16 -17.44 11.28
CA VAL A 13 -23.83 -16.65 10.08
C VAL A 13 -23.00 -15.42 10.45
N LEU A 14 -21.79 -15.34 9.90
CA LEU A 14 -20.93 -14.15 9.91
C LEU A 14 -20.91 -13.57 8.49
N SER A 15 -21.45 -12.35 8.34
CA SER A 15 -21.25 -11.54 7.13
C SER A 15 -19.95 -10.75 7.27
N CYS A 16 -18.87 -11.24 6.68
CA CYS A 16 -17.64 -10.47 6.50
C CYS A 16 -17.43 -10.23 5.00
N VAL A 17 -17.09 -8.99 4.64
CA VAL A 17 -16.73 -8.58 3.29
C VAL A 17 -15.27 -8.92 3.03
N GLU A 18 -14.97 -9.43 1.82
CA GLU A 18 -13.64 -9.58 1.21
C GLU A 18 -12.56 -10.35 1.99
N MET A 19 -12.55 -11.68 1.86
CA MET A 19 -11.36 -12.52 2.08
C MET A 19 -11.32 -13.71 1.12
N SER A 20 -10.10 -14.13 0.76
CA SER A 20 -9.79 -15.25 -0.15
C SER A 20 -9.07 -16.41 0.58
N PRO A 21 -9.75 -17.49 0.99
CA PRO A 21 -9.11 -18.65 1.64
C PRO A 21 -8.35 -19.66 0.71
N SER A 22 -8.04 -20.87 1.19
CA SER A 22 -7.58 -22.07 0.41
C SER A 22 -8.12 -23.40 0.98
N VAL A 23 -8.93 -24.18 0.26
CA VAL A 23 -9.78 -25.26 0.87
C VAL A 23 -9.21 -26.68 0.75
N PHE A 24 -9.26 -27.44 1.85
CA PHE A 24 -9.05 -28.90 1.87
C PHE A 24 -10.38 -29.66 1.89
N VAL A 25 -10.52 -30.72 1.08
CA VAL A 25 -11.66 -31.65 1.09
C VAL A 25 -11.15 -33.08 1.22
N GLY A 26 -11.42 -33.71 2.38
CA GLY A 26 -11.13 -35.13 2.62
C GLY A 26 -12.38 -35.93 2.94
N ARG A 27 -12.69 -36.97 2.16
CA ARG A 27 -13.48 -38.11 2.64
C ARG A 27 -12.54 -39.04 3.40
N THR A 28 -12.98 -39.61 4.52
CA THR A 28 -12.23 -40.65 5.24
C THR A 28 -12.34 -42.02 4.54
N VAL A 29 -11.81 -42.09 3.32
CA VAL A 29 -11.42 -43.32 2.61
C VAL A 29 -10.08 -42.99 1.96
N ILE A 30 -9.08 -43.87 2.14
CA ILE A 30 -7.69 -43.62 1.74
C ILE A 30 -7.63 -43.24 0.25
N GLY A 31 -7.36 -41.97 -0.03
CA GLY A 31 -7.47 -41.37 -1.36
C GLY A 31 -6.83 -39.99 -1.41
N GLU A 32 -6.42 -39.58 -2.61
CA GLU A 32 -5.52 -38.46 -2.88
C GLU A 32 -5.98 -37.11 -2.30
N SER A 33 -5.05 -36.37 -1.70
CA SER A 33 -5.24 -34.98 -1.28
C SER A 33 -5.02 -34.02 -2.45
N MET A 34 -5.95 -33.08 -2.65
CA MET A 34 -5.82 -32.02 -3.65
C MET A 34 -5.63 -30.66 -2.95
N THR A 35 -4.61 -29.91 -3.36
CA THR A 35 -4.33 -28.55 -2.87
C THR A 35 -4.73 -27.54 -3.93
N VAL A 36 -5.53 -26.54 -3.57
CA VAL A 36 -6.02 -25.50 -4.49
C VAL A 36 -5.91 -24.13 -3.81
N ALA A 37 -5.16 -23.22 -4.43
CA ALA A 37 -5.21 -21.79 -4.10
C ALA A 37 -6.41 -21.16 -4.81
N PHE A 38 -7.11 -20.23 -4.19
CA PHE A 38 -8.23 -19.52 -4.82
C PHE A 38 -8.32 -18.06 -4.38
N GLN A 39 -9.13 -17.31 -5.12
CA GLN A 39 -9.50 -15.94 -4.78
C GLN A 39 -11.02 -15.88 -4.61
N ASP A 40 -11.44 -15.43 -3.44
CA ASP A 40 -12.81 -15.15 -2.98
C ASP A 40 -13.83 -16.33 -2.88
N GLU A 41 -13.95 -17.24 -3.85
CA GLU A 41 -14.93 -18.37 -3.81
C GLU A 41 -14.28 -19.77 -3.97
N VAL A 42 -14.76 -20.77 -3.22
CA VAL A 42 -14.48 -22.19 -3.52
C VAL A 42 -15.68 -22.90 -4.10
N LYS A 43 -15.48 -23.38 -5.32
CA LYS A 43 -16.33 -24.38 -5.93
C LYS A 43 -15.77 -25.76 -5.58
N VAL A 44 -16.41 -26.42 -4.62
CA VAL A 44 -16.16 -27.84 -4.30
C VAL A 44 -16.92 -28.68 -5.31
N GLU A 45 -16.22 -29.24 -6.29
CA GLU A 45 -16.82 -30.18 -7.23
C GLU A 45 -16.96 -31.57 -6.61
N PHE A 46 -18.19 -32.09 -6.58
CA PHE A 46 -18.47 -33.45 -6.12
C PHE A 46 -18.36 -34.41 -7.32
N LYS A 47 -17.43 -35.37 -7.24
CA LYS A 47 -17.23 -36.41 -8.28
C LYS A 47 -18.44 -37.34 -8.45
N GLU A 48 -19.39 -37.32 -7.52
CA GLU A 48 -20.61 -38.14 -7.51
C GLU A 48 -21.83 -37.28 -7.17
N PRO A 49 -23.02 -37.54 -7.73
CA PRO A 49 -24.25 -36.84 -7.37
C PRO A 49 -24.56 -36.94 -5.87
N ILE A 50 -24.86 -35.80 -5.23
CA ILE A 50 -25.27 -35.75 -3.83
C ILE A 50 -26.69 -36.35 -3.72
N GLN A 51 -26.87 -37.30 -2.80
CA GLN A 51 -28.20 -37.88 -2.53
C GLN A 51 -28.98 -36.96 -1.59
N THR A 52 -30.20 -36.61 -1.98
CA THR A 52 -31.12 -35.86 -1.12
C THR A 52 -31.53 -36.71 0.08
N ASN A 53 -31.72 -36.07 1.24
CA ASN A 53 -32.05 -36.68 2.54
C ASN A 53 -30.90 -37.38 3.30
N LEU A 54 -29.64 -37.28 2.84
CA LEU A 54 -28.48 -37.65 3.65
C LEU A 54 -27.82 -36.42 4.29
N THR A 55 -27.37 -36.56 5.55
CA THR A 55 -26.55 -35.54 6.22
C THR A 55 -25.08 -35.83 5.92
N TYR A 56 -24.40 -34.88 5.29
CA TYR A 56 -22.98 -34.96 4.99
C TYR A 56 -22.18 -34.14 6.00
N ILE A 57 -21.10 -34.72 6.53
CA ILE A 57 -20.14 -34.04 7.40
C ILE A 57 -18.81 -34.03 6.67
N GLY A 58 -18.30 -32.83 6.36
CA GLY A 58 -16.98 -32.61 5.78
C GLY A 58 -16.09 -31.87 6.77
N LYS A 59 -14.78 -32.12 6.72
CA LYS A 59 -13.79 -31.30 7.42
C LYS A 59 -13.15 -30.34 6.42
N LEU A 60 -13.27 -29.05 6.71
CA LEU A 60 -12.50 -28.01 6.07
C LEU A 60 -11.37 -27.55 7.00
N THR A 61 -10.13 -27.67 6.52
CA THR A 61 -8.92 -26.98 7.02
C THR A 61 -8.53 -25.93 5.98
N ILE A 62 -7.59 -25.00 6.26
CA ILE A 62 -7.26 -23.95 5.27
C ILE A 62 -5.74 -23.60 5.14
N GLU A 63 -4.95 -23.50 6.24
CA GLU A 63 -3.51 -23.11 6.49
C GLU A 63 -2.93 -21.66 6.22
N MET A 64 -3.00 -20.68 7.17
CA MET A 64 -2.54 -19.25 7.03
C MET A 64 -1.04 -19.14 6.70
N LEU A 65 -0.70 -18.71 5.48
CA LEU A 65 0.67 -18.42 5.08
C LEU A 65 0.99 -16.92 5.15
N ILE A 66 1.95 -16.55 6.00
CA ILE A 66 2.56 -15.21 5.97
C ILE A 66 3.55 -15.17 4.81
N ILE A 67 3.09 -14.75 3.63
CA ILE A 67 3.89 -14.71 2.40
C ILE A 67 5.02 -13.68 2.48
N ARG A 68 4.80 -12.57 3.21
CA ARG A 68 5.82 -11.60 3.59
C ARG A 68 5.54 -11.07 4.99
N GLU A 69 6.49 -11.29 5.90
CA GLU A 69 6.56 -10.52 7.14
C GLU A 69 7.17 -9.17 6.79
N MET A 70 6.38 -8.08 6.88
CA MET A 70 6.92 -6.72 6.73
C MET A 70 7.66 -6.34 8.01
N VAL A 71 8.90 -6.80 8.15
CA VAL A 71 9.72 -6.49 9.32
C VAL A 71 10.34 -5.11 9.13
N PHE A 72 9.73 -4.11 9.75
CA PHE A 72 10.23 -2.73 9.85
C PHE A 72 11.43 -2.67 10.82
N GLN A 73 12.56 -3.30 10.46
CA GLN A 73 13.71 -3.51 11.36
C GLN A 73 14.49 -2.23 11.72
N ASP A 74 14.45 -1.21 10.87
CA ASP A 74 15.34 -0.04 10.94
C ASP A 74 14.70 1.19 11.61
N PHE A 75 13.49 1.06 12.15
CA PHE A 75 12.67 2.19 12.60
C PHE A 75 12.64 2.36 14.12
N PRO A 76 12.59 3.61 14.64
CA PRO A 76 12.28 3.86 16.04
C PRO A 76 10.90 3.26 16.36
N ARG A 77 10.85 2.33 17.31
CA ARG A 77 9.54 1.85 17.81
C ARG A 77 8.74 3.03 18.35
N GLU A 78 7.42 3.00 18.16
CA GLU A 78 6.53 3.99 18.76
C GLU A 78 6.87 4.16 20.25
N THR A 79 7.12 5.41 20.65
CA THR A 79 7.29 5.78 22.05
C THR A 79 6.16 6.72 22.46
N ALA A 80 5.68 6.58 23.68
CA ALA A 80 4.71 7.52 24.26
C ALA A 80 5.22 8.98 24.20
N ILE A 81 6.54 9.17 24.28
CA ILE A 81 7.21 10.46 24.16
C ILE A 81 7.09 11.03 22.74
N GLY A 82 7.39 10.23 21.69
CA GLY A 82 7.24 10.67 20.30
C GLY A 82 5.80 11.07 19.97
N ARG A 83 4.83 10.30 20.49
CA ARG A 83 3.40 10.60 20.42
C ARG A 83 3.05 11.92 21.11
N GLU A 84 3.47 12.10 22.36
CA GLU A 84 3.18 13.31 23.14
C GLU A 84 3.79 14.57 22.50
N ILE A 85 4.99 14.47 21.92
CA ILE A 85 5.65 15.58 21.21
C ILE A 85 4.85 15.97 19.96
N LEU A 86 4.44 14.99 19.13
CA LEU A 86 3.68 15.25 17.90
C LEU A 86 2.27 15.78 18.19
N GLU A 87 1.50 15.08 19.02
CA GLU A 87 0.09 15.39 19.28
C GLU A 87 -0.10 16.72 20.03
N ASN A 88 0.81 17.08 20.94
CA ASN A 88 0.75 18.35 21.69
C ASN A 88 1.63 19.47 21.11
N GLY A 89 2.40 19.21 20.05
CA GLY A 89 3.35 20.18 19.46
C GLY A 89 4.43 20.64 20.45
N LEU A 90 4.95 19.73 21.28
CA LEU A 90 5.92 20.09 22.31
C LEU A 90 7.22 20.60 21.68
N GLN A 91 7.62 21.81 22.07
CA GLN A 91 8.85 22.47 21.59
C GLN A 91 8.97 22.57 20.06
N SER A 92 7.86 22.60 19.31
CA SER A 92 7.91 22.75 17.85
C SER A 92 8.64 24.02 17.43
N ASP A 93 9.69 23.88 16.64
CA ASP A 93 10.58 24.95 16.18
C ASP A 93 10.58 25.11 14.65
N PHE A 94 9.72 24.35 13.96
CA PHE A 94 9.56 24.34 12.51
C PHE A 94 8.13 24.03 12.09
N GLU A 95 7.78 24.36 10.84
CA GLU A 95 6.51 24.02 10.20
C GLU A 95 6.72 23.36 8.83
N ILE A 96 5.87 22.39 8.48
CA ILE A 96 5.70 21.93 7.11
C ILE A 96 4.42 22.55 6.57
N ILE A 97 4.49 23.14 5.37
CA ILE A 97 3.38 23.70 4.63
C ILE A 97 3.01 22.70 3.54
N ALA A 98 1.76 22.25 3.50
CA ALA A 98 1.25 21.37 2.45
C ALA A 98 0.89 22.15 1.17
N GLU A 99 0.49 21.46 0.11
CA GLU A 99 0.11 22.07 -1.17
C GLU A 99 -1.03 23.08 -1.01
N ASP A 100 -2.03 22.76 -0.17
CA ASP A 100 -3.20 23.58 0.19
C ASP A 100 -2.90 24.72 1.19
N ASP A 101 -1.63 25.01 1.44
CA ASP A 101 -1.12 25.99 2.42
C ASP A 101 -1.48 25.71 3.89
N SER A 102 -2.03 24.53 4.21
CA SER A 102 -2.19 24.08 5.59
C SER A 102 -0.82 23.85 6.26
N ARG A 103 -0.73 24.12 7.56
CA ARG A 103 0.53 24.20 8.32
C ARG A 103 0.58 23.20 9.45
N PHE A 104 1.63 22.39 9.47
CA PHE A 104 1.86 21.34 10.45
C PHE A 104 3.11 21.65 11.26
N LYS A 105 2.97 21.76 12.58
CA LYS A 105 4.08 22.03 13.48
C LYS A 105 4.88 20.76 13.73
N CYS A 106 6.21 20.88 13.70
CA CYS A 106 7.13 19.78 13.93
C CYS A 106 8.42 20.29 14.59
N ASN A 107 9.37 19.39 14.82
CA ASN A 107 10.67 19.70 15.40
C ASN A 107 11.79 19.36 14.42
N LYS A 108 12.73 20.28 14.20
CA LYS A 108 13.88 20.10 13.28
C LYS A 108 14.69 18.83 13.58
N VAL A 109 14.83 18.49 14.86
CA VAL A 109 15.64 17.35 15.31
C VAL A 109 15.14 16.00 14.78
N PHE A 110 13.82 15.81 14.62
CA PHE A 110 13.26 14.59 14.07
C PHE A 110 13.47 14.52 12.54
N LEU A 111 13.20 15.64 11.84
CA LEU A 111 13.42 15.75 10.39
C LEU A 111 14.90 15.54 9.99
N ALA A 112 15.82 16.14 10.74
CA ALA A 112 17.26 15.95 10.54
C ALA A 112 17.73 14.55 10.96
N GLY A 113 17.09 13.93 11.96
CA GLY A 113 17.40 12.57 12.40
C GLY A 113 17.02 11.49 11.38
N CYS A 114 15.94 11.69 10.61
CA CYS A 114 15.46 10.72 9.63
C CYS A 114 16.00 10.94 8.20
N SER A 115 16.63 12.07 7.90
CA SER A 115 17.14 12.39 6.55
C SER A 115 18.37 13.29 6.59
N LYS A 116 19.42 12.88 5.86
CA LYS A 116 20.63 13.69 5.65
C LYS A 116 20.35 14.92 4.78
N ALA A 117 19.44 14.82 3.83
CA ALA A 117 19.06 15.94 2.98
C ALA A 117 18.30 17.02 3.77
N LEU A 118 17.37 16.61 4.64
CA LEU A 118 16.68 17.53 5.55
C LEU A 118 17.63 18.11 6.60
N ALA A 119 18.55 17.31 7.17
CA ALA A 119 19.58 17.82 8.07
C ALA A 119 20.41 18.94 7.42
N GLY A 120 20.99 18.69 6.23
CA GLY A 120 21.75 19.69 5.49
C GLY A 120 20.94 20.93 5.12
N MET A 121 19.67 20.76 4.73
CA MET A 121 18.76 21.87 4.45
C MET A 121 18.52 22.75 5.69
N LEU A 122 18.31 22.14 6.86
CA LEU A 122 17.98 22.80 8.13
C LEU A 122 19.19 23.46 8.82
N GLU A 123 20.41 22.99 8.52
CA GLU A 123 21.68 23.59 8.97
C GLU A 123 22.11 24.79 8.11
N MET A 124 21.75 24.81 6.83
CA MET A 124 22.06 25.94 5.94
C MET A 124 21.21 27.18 6.25
N ASP A 125 21.78 28.37 6.04
CA ASP A 125 21.11 29.67 6.14
C ASP A 125 20.19 29.96 4.92
N CYS A 126 19.39 28.97 4.54
CA CYS A 126 18.43 28.99 3.45
C CYS A 126 17.14 29.77 3.81
N LYS A 127 16.21 29.88 2.87
CA LYS A 127 14.92 30.56 3.09
C LYS A 127 14.11 29.82 4.15
N GLU A 128 14.11 28.50 4.07
CA GLU A 128 13.36 27.57 4.91
C GLU A 128 13.80 27.69 6.37
N THR A 129 15.10 27.74 6.62
CA THR A 129 15.68 27.94 7.96
C THR A 129 15.33 29.31 8.55
N LYS A 130 15.28 30.35 7.72
CA LYS A 130 14.92 31.74 8.12
C LYS A 130 13.43 31.89 8.42
N GLU A 131 12.57 31.34 7.57
CA GLU A 131 11.11 31.36 7.73
C GLU A 131 10.62 30.34 8.76
N LYS A 132 11.49 29.41 9.18
CA LYS A 132 11.18 28.25 10.02
C LYS A 132 10.07 27.37 9.44
N ALA A 133 9.97 27.32 8.12
CA ALA A 133 9.00 26.52 7.43
C ALA A 133 9.53 26.01 6.08
N MET A 134 9.07 24.84 5.64
CA MET A 134 9.30 24.34 4.28
C MET A 134 7.95 24.02 3.63
N LYS A 135 7.81 24.21 2.31
CA LYS A 135 6.63 23.75 1.56
C LYS A 135 6.92 22.42 0.87
N LEU A 136 6.03 21.45 1.06
CA LEU A 136 6.04 20.16 0.36
C LEU A 136 4.89 20.12 -0.65
N GLY A 137 5.13 19.47 -1.79
CA GLY A 137 4.09 19.16 -2.79
C GLY A 137 3.26 17.93 -2.40
N MET A 138 2.78 17.92 -1.15
CA MET A 138 1.94 16.85 -0.60
C MET A 138 0.59 17.43 -0.17
N SER A 139 -0.43 16.58 -0.10
CA SER A 139 -1.69 16.91 0.57
C SER A 139 -1.48 17.12 2.08
N GLY A 140 -2.38 17.83 2.74
CA GLY A 140 -2.35 17.95 4.21
C GLY A 140 -2.37 16.59 4.92
N LYS A 141 -3.13 15.62 4.40
CA LYS A 141 -3.11 14.22 4.86
C LYS A 141 -1.75 13.55 4.67
N GLY A 142 -1.08 13.79 3.54
CA GLY A 142 0.27 13.29 3.26
C GLY A 142 1.29 13.83 4.26
N VAL A 143 1.22 15.12 4.60
CA VAL A 143 2.10 15.72 5.62
C VAL A 143 1.81 15.17 7.03
N GLU A 144 0.54 14.99 7.39
CA GLU A 144 0.16 14.37 8.67
C GLU A 144 0.70 12.93 8.79
N ALA A 145 0.50 12.11 7.75
CA ALA A 145 1.02 10.75 7.67
C ALA A 145 2.56 10.71 7.68
N LEU A 146 3.24 11.68 7.05
CA LEU A 146 4.69 11.81 7.07
C LEU A 146 5.21 12.07 8.50
N LEU A 147 4.54 12.94 9.25
CA LEU A 147 4.91 13.21 10.63
C LEU A 147 4.61 12.02 11.55
N LYS A 148 3.47 11.35 11.40
CA LYS A 148 3.18 10.08 12.10
C LYS A 148 4.24 9.02 11.81
N PHE A 149 4.70 8.90 10.56
CA PHE A 149 5.79 8.00 10.20
C PHE A 149 7.11 8.38 10.87
N ILE A 150 7.53 9.65 10.80
CA ILE A 150 8.81 10.11 11.35
C ILE A 150 8.86 10.00 12.89
N TYR A 151 7.76 10.23 13.58
CA TYR A 151 7.70 10.25 15.05
C TYR A 151 7.33 8.88 15.66
N LEU A 152 6.48 8.11 14.99
CA LEU A 152 5.84 6.91 15.54
C LEU A 152 6.11 5.64 14.72
N SER A 153 6.70 5.77 13.54
CA SER A 153 6.83 4.69 12.54
C SER A 153 5.48 4.08 12.14
N ASN A 154 4.42 4.89 12.22
CA ASN A 154 3.06 4.50 11.89
C ASN A 154 2.84 4.49 10.36
N VAL A 155 2.08 3.50 9.88
CA VAL A 155 1.78 3.29 8.45
C VAL A 155 0.28 3.06 8.21
N ASP A 156 -0.58 3.42 9.15
CA ASP A 156 -2.02 3.14 9.05
C ASP A 156 -2.64 3.97 7.91
N ASP A 157 -2.39 5.29 7.89
CA ASP A 157 -2.87 6.18 6.82
C ASP A 157 -2.47 5.71 5.40
N PRO A 158 -1.19 5.39 5.09
CA PRO A 158 -0.82 4.85 3.78
C PRO A 158 -1.24 3.39 3.54
N MET A 159 -1.64 2.63 4.56
CA MET A 159 -2.28 1.32 4.35
C MET A 159 -3.76 1.45 3.98
N GLU A 160 -4.43 2.51 4.42
CA GLU A 160 -5.83 2.81 4.07
C GLU A 160 -5.98 3.66 2.80
N HIS A 161 -4.97 4.45 2.43
CA HIS A 161 -5.07 5.44 1.35
C HIS A 161 -3.92 5.33 0.34
N PRO A 162 -4.15 4.78 -0.88
CA PRO A 162 -3.10 4.58 -1.88
C PRO A 162 -2.42 5.88 -2.31
N ARG A 163 -3.17 6.99 -2.39
CA ARG A 163 -2.63 8.31 -2.71
C ARG A 163 -1.65 8.82 -1.65
N VAL A 164 -1.92 8.57 -0.36
CA VAL A 164 -1.03 8.93 0.75
C VAL A 164 0.25 8.10 0.70
N ALA A 165 0.14 6.80 0.41
CA ALA A 165 1.31 5.94 0.21
C ALA A 165 2.20 6.43 -0.95
N LEU A 166 1.60 6.97 -2.03
CA LEU A 166 2.35 7.51 -3.15
C LEU A 166 3.09 8.80 -2.76
N GLU A 167 2.39 9.76 -2.17
CA GLU A 167 3.00 11.03 -1.70
C GLU A 167 4.17 10.76 -0.74
N LEU A 168 4.01 9.80 0.18
CA LEU A 168 5.08 9.38 1.08
C LEU A 168 6.25 8.70 0.36
N MET A 169 6.00 7.89 -0.67
CA MET A 169 7.07 7.27 -1.47
C MET A 169 7.85 8.32 -2.26
N GLU A 170 7.16 9.29 -2.87
CA GLU A 170 7.77 10.37 -3.64
C GLU A 170 8.66 11.26 -2.76
N VAL A 171 8.17 11.69 -1.59
CA VAL A 171 8.93 12.51 -0.64
C VAL A 171 10.03 11.71 0.05
N GLY A 172 9.81 10.42 0.32
CA GLY A 172 10.83 9.49 0.83
C GLY A 172 12.04 9.39 -0.10
N ASN A 173 11.80 9.23 -1.41
CA ASN A 173 12.84 9.25 -2.44
C ASN A 173 13.46 10.65 -2.61
N GLN A 174 12.65 11.72 -2.66
CA GLN A 174 13.14 13.08 -2.89
C GLN A 174 14.10 13.57 -1.80
N TYR A 175 13.83 13.23 -0.55
CA TYR A 175 14.59 13.70 0.61
C TYR A 175 15.44 12.60 1.27
N ASP A 176 15.59 11.41 0.69
CA ASP A 176 16.35 10.30 1.31
C ASP A 176 15.92 10.06 2.77
N ILE A 177 14.61 9.92 2.99
CA ILE A 177 14.04 9.67 4.32
C ILE A 177 14.20 8.19 4.62
N LEU A 178 14.97 7.87 5.66
CA LEU A 178 15.41 6.53 6.02
C LEU A 178 14.24 5.53 5.99
N GLY A 179 14.31 4.58 5.04
CA GLY A 179 13.37 3.47 4.91
C GLY A 179 11.93 3.84 4.47
N LEU A 180 11.57 5.12 4.35
CA LEU A 180 10.20 5.54 3.99
C LEU A 180 9.81 5.03 2.61
N GLU A 181 10.63 5.31 1.59
CA GLU A 181 10.40 4.86 0.22
C GLU A 181 10.25 3.33 0.16
N LYS A 182 11.16 2.58 0.79
CA LYS A 182 11.12 1.11 0.86
C LYS A 182 9.82 0.61 1.50
N THR A 183 9.38 1.22 2.60
CA THR A 183 8.15 0.86 3.29
C THR A 183 6.92 1.07 2.40
N MET A 184 6.86 2.19 1.67
CA MET A 184 5.76 2.44 0.74
C MET A 184 5.80 1.49 -0.48
N LYS A 185 6.98 1.12 -1.00
CA LYS A 185 7.13 0.06 -2.01
C LYS A 185 6.57 -1.27 -1.52
N ASP A 186 6.95 -1.68 -0.31
CA ASP A 186 6.47 -2.93 0.29
C ASP A 186 4.94 -2.92 0.44
N ILE A 187 4.34 -1.80 0.89
CA ILE A 187 2.88 -1.61 0.92
C ILE A 187 2.29 -1.77 -0.49
N PHE A 188 2.75 -1.02 -1.50
CA PHE A 188 2.22 -1.08 -2.86
C PHE A 188 2.27 -2.49 -3.47
N LEU A 189 3.40 -3.20 -3.30
CA LEU A 189 3.54 -4.57 -3.80
C LEU A 189 2.60 -5.53 -3.05
N GLY A 190 2.44 -5.31 -1.74
CA GLY A 190 1.66 -6.13 -0.83
C GLY A 190 0.13 -5.94 -0.87
N GLN A 191 -0.41 -4.87 -1.48
CA GLN A 191 -1.86 -4.60 -1.52
C GLN A 191 -2.60 -5.35 -2.65
N ARG A 192 -3.94 -5.47 -2.58
CA ARG A 192 -4.77 -6.07 -3.66
C ARG A 192 -4.91 -5.07 -4.83
N TYR A 193 -5.47 -5.49 -5.96
CA TYR A 193 -5.65 -4.58 -7.11
C TYR A 193 -6.85 -3.62 -6.96
N ASP A 194 -7.87 -4.03 -6.21
CA ASP A 194 -9.06 -3.22 -5.84
C ASP A 194 -8.76 -2.11 -4.82
N TRP A 195 -7.68 -2.25 -4.04
CA TRP A 195 -7.20 -1.21 -3.12
C TRP A 195 -6.72 0.07 -3.84
N PHE A 196 -6.39 -0.01 -5.13
CA PHE A 196 -5.94 1.11 -5.92
C PHE A 196 -7.10 1.81 -6.60
N ASP A 197 -7.22 3.12 -6.42
CA ASP A 197 -7.91 3.96 -7.39
C ASP A 197 -7.08 4.07 -8.69
N ILE A 198 -7.78 4.29 -9.81
CA ILE A 198 -7.17 4.29 -11.14
C ILE A 198 -6.15 5.43 -11.34
N ASP A 199 -6.40 6.61 -10.76
CA ASP A 199 -5.52 7.78 -10.87
C ASP A 199 -4.20 7.56 -10.12
N THR A 200 -4.25 6.96 -8.92
CA THR A 200 -3.03 6.57 -8.18
C THR A 200 -2.25 5.49 -8.93
N ALA A 201 -2.91 4.55 -9.63
CA ALA A 201 -2.21 3.59 -10.49
C ALA A 201 -1.48 4.27 -11.65
N VAL A 202 -2.06 5.33 -12.25
CA VAL A 202 -1.40 6.15 -13.29
C VAL A 202 -0.18 6.88 -12.74
N LEU A 203 -0.33 7.51 -11.58
CA LEU A 203 0.76 8.27 -10.97
C LEU A 203 1.90 7.35 -10.51
N LEU A 204 1.58 6.18 -9.95
CA LEU A 204 2.57 5.15 -9.62
C LEU A 204 3.33 4.70 -10.88
N TYR A 205 2.62 4.39 -11.98
CA TYR A 205 3.28 4.05 -13.24
C TYR A 205 4.20 5.19 -13.73
N ASN A 206 3.70 6.42 -13.74
CA ASN A 206 4.48 7.60 -14.15
C ASN A 206 5.70 7.84 -13.25
N TRP A 207 5.62 7.55 -11.96
CA TRP A 207 6.75 7.62 -11.04
C TRP A 207 7.83 6.56 -11.38
N THR A 208 7.44 5.32 -11.68
CA THR A 208 8.38 4.26 -12.10
C THR A 208 9.08 4.52 -13.45
N LEU A 209 8.61 5.49 -14.24
CA LEU A 209 9.32 5.98 -15.44
C LEU A 209 10.37 7.05 -15.13
N LYS A 210 10.29 7.71 -13.96
CA LYS A 210 11.22 8.75 -13.51
C LYS A 210 12.33 8.19 -12.62
N VAL A 211 12.06 7.12 -11.87
CA VAL A 211 12.98 6.52 -10.89
C VAL A 211 13.32 5.08 -11.30
N GLU A 212 14.61 4.83 -11.58
CA GLU A 212 15.12 3.52 -11.99
C GLU A 212 14.98 2.45 -10.89
N GLY A 213 14.98 1.17 -11.29
CA GLY A 213 14.96 0.03 -10.36
C GLY A 213 13.58 -0.44 -9.88
N ASN A 214 12.49 0.19 -10.33
CA ASN A 214 11.12 -0.04 -9.85
C ASN A 214 10.25 -0.88 -10.82
N GLU A 215 10.84 -1.89 -11.47
CA GLU A 215 10.15 -2.71 -12.48
C GLU A 215 9.01 -3.57 -11.90
N ASP A 216 9.09 -3.92 -10.62
CA ASP A 216 8.05 -4.63 -9.88
C ASP A 216 6.83 -3.75 -9.58
N LEU A 217 7.03 -2.52 -9.11
CA LEU A 217 5.96 -1.51 -8.98
C LEU A 217 5.33 -1.15 -10.32
N LYS A 218 6.15 -1.05 -11.36
CA LYS A 218 5.70 -0.76 -12.73
C LYS A 218 4.81 -1.88 -13.26
N TRP A 219 5.19 -3.13 -13.01
CA TRP A 219 4.35 -4.29 -13.28
C TRP A 219 3.08 -4.30 -12.42
N LYS A 220 3.19 -3.98 -11.13
CA LYS A 220 2.05 -3.87 -10.19
C LYS A 220 1.00 -2.90 -10.71
N ALA A 221 1.40 -1.69 -11.10
CA ALA A 221 0.52 -0.70 -11.70
C ALA A 221 -0.16 -1.28 -12.96
N ILE A 222 0.62 -1.83 -13.92
CA ILE A 222 0.08 -2.45 -15.14
C ILE A 222 -0.97 -3.54 -14.85
N GLN A 223 -0.82 -4.33 -13.78
CA GLN A 223 -1.83 -5.32 -13.39
C GLN A 223 -3.10 -4.70 -12.83
N VAL A 224 -3.00 -3.69 -11.95
CA VAL A 224 -4.16 -2.90 -11.49
C VAL A 224 -4.96 -2.38 -12.67
N PHE A 225 -4.29 -1.83 -13.68
CA PHE A 225 -4.94 -1.35 -14.89
C PHE A 225 -5.65 -2.43 -15.70
N LYS A 226 -5.05 -3.62 -15.86
CA LYS A 226 -5.71 -4.75 -16.54
C LYS A 226 -6.96 -5.20 -15.81
N SER A 227 -6.99 -5.11 -14.47
CA SER A 227 -8.17 -5.40 -13.65
C SER A 227 -9.26 -4.32 -13.75
N ASN A 228 -8.87 -3.04 -13.80
CA ASN A 228 -9.78 -1.90 -13.67
C ASN A 228 -9.92 -1.09 -14.99
N LEU A 229 -9.89 -1.77 -16.15
CA LEU A 229 -9.92 -1.12 -17.47
C LEU A 229 -11.16 -0.22 -17.71
N GLY A 230 -12.28 -0.49 -17.03
CA GLY A 230 -13.50 0.31 -17.15
C GLY A 230 -13.39 1.71 -16.56
N ASP A 231 -12.52 1.90 -15.56
CA ASP A 231 -12.39 3.18 -14.83
C ASP A 231 -11.45 4.16 -15.55
N LEU A 232 -10.68 3.69 -16.54
CA LEU A 232 -9.75 4.51 -17.33
C LEU A 232 -10.42 5.67 -18.07
N GLU A 233 -11.67 5.51 -18.51
CA GLU A 233 -12.40 6.55 -19.26
C GLU A 233 -12.73 7.78 -18.37
N GLY A 234 -12.76 7.59 -17.05
CA GLY A 234 -12.96 8.67 -16.06
C GLY A 234 -11.67 9.21 -15.42
N SER A 235 -10.50 8.61 -15.70
CA SER A 235 -9.24 8.92 -15.02
C SER A 235 -8.63 10.23 -15.51
N VAL A 236 -8.57 11.23 -14.64
CA VAL A 236 -7.99 12.56 -14.94
C VAL A 236 -6.47 12.44 -15.18
N GLU A 237 -5.79 11.58 -14.42
CA GLU A 237 -4.34 11.39 -14.56
C GLU A 237 -4.00 10.58 -15.82
N PHE A 238 -4.85 9.64 -16.25
CA PHE A 238 -4.67 8.95 -17.53
C PHE A 238 -4.86 9.92 -18.71
N ASP A 239 -5.86 10.78 -18.62
CA ASP A 239 -6.14 11.81 -19.61
C ASP A 239 -4.97 12.81 -19.73
N LYS A 240 -4.32 13.12 -18.61
CA LYS A 240 -3.08 13.90 -18.53
C LYS A 240 -1.88 13.15 -19.11
N LEU A 241 -1.67 11.88 -18.77
CA LEU A 241 -0.63 11.00 -19.33
C LEU A 241 -0.72 10.93 -20.87
N MET A 242 -1.92 10.78 -21.41
CA MET A 242 -2.18 10.75 -22.86
C MET A 242 -1.80 12.07 -23.56
N LYS A 243 -2.02 13.22 -22.90
CA LYS A 243 -1.74 14.56 -23.44
C LYS A 243 -0.27 14.97 -23.29
N GLU A 244 0.31 14.79 -22.11
CA GLU A 244 1.66 15.28 -21.76
C GLU A 244 2.77 14.30 -22.17
N PHE A 245 2.52 12.98 -22.09
CA PHE A 245 3.53 11.94 -22.34
C PHE A 245 3.03 10.85 -23.31
N PRO A 246 2.61 11.20 -24.54
CA PRO A 246 1.95 10.26 -25.46
C PRO A 246 2.78 9.02 -25.84
N GLN A 247 4.11 9.07 -25.73
CA GLN A 247 4.96 7.89 -25.96
C GLN A 247 5.00 6.94 -24.76
N ALA A 248 4.98 7.48 -23.53
CA ALA A 248 4.81 6.68 -22.32
C ALA A 248 3.42 6.03 -22.34
N ALA A 249 2.38 6.80 -22.64
CA ALA A 249 1.01 6.32 -22.76
C ALA A 249 0.85 5.22 -23.84
N LYS A 250 1.48 5.35 -25.01
CA LYS A 250 1.51 4.28 -26.04
C LYS A 250 2.20 3.01 -25.57
N LYS A 251 3.38 3.12 -24.94
CA LYS A 251 4.12 1.98 -24.38
C LYS A 251 3.29 1.28 -23.30
N PHE A 252 2.65 2.07 -22.45
CA PHE A 252 1.75 1.64 -21.40
C PHE A 252 0.54 0.87 -21.95
N ILE A 253 -0.22 1.44 -22.89
CA ILE A 253 -1.33 0.77 -23.60
C ILE A 253 -0.86 -0.55 -24.21
N THR A 254 0.31 -0.55 -24.88
CA THR A 254 0.87 -1.77 -25.48
C THR A 254 1.14 -2.85 -24.41
N LEU A 255 1.62 -2.50 -23.22
CA LEU A 255 1.83 -3.45 -22.11
C LEU A 255 0.51 -3.96 -21.49
N CYS A 256 -0.52 -3.11 -21.45
CA CYS A 256 -1.87 -3.51 -21.02
C CYS A 256 -2.52 -4.52 -21.98
N PHE A 257 -2.41 -4.29 -23.30
CA PHE A 257 -2.99 -5.17 -24.33
C PHE A 257 -2.05 -6.26 -24.85
N ALA A 258 -0.80 -6.31 -24.39
CA ALA A 258 0.07 -7.47 -24.59
C ALA A 258 -0.49 -8.67 -23.81
N SER A 259 -1.09 -9.59 -24.54
CA SER A 259 -1.39 -10.94 -24.07
C SER A 259 -0.07 -11.67 -23.81
N TYR A 260 0.29 -11.81 -22.53
CA TYR A 260 1.32 -12.76 -22.12
C TYR A 260 0.68 -14.14 -22.13
N HIS A 261 0.98 -14.90 -23.18
CA HIS A 261 0.72 -16.34 -23.29
C HIS A 261 1.75 -17.15 -22.50
#